data_AF-A0A9D5WAH7-F1
#
_entry.id   AF-A0A9D5WAH7-F1
#
_cell.length_a   1.000
_cell.length_b   1.000
_cell.length_c   1.000
_cell.angle_alpha   90.00
_cell.angle_beta   90.00
_cell.angle_gamma   90.00
#
_symmetry.space_group_name_H-M   'P 1'
#
loop_
_entity.id
_entity.type
_entity.pdbx_description
1 polymer ?
#
loop_
_entity_poly.entity_id
_entity_poly.type
_entity_poly.pdbx_seq_one_letter_code
_entity_poly.pdbx_strand_id
1 'polypeptide(L)'
;MSKLTTIRRIYSVFFFVLFLVLLFATDFRHLKGYETALFLELSPLTFLATLLSSFTVYKGIILSLLVIIPTVFLGRFFCSWICPMGILNQWVSHIFNKRKNIDHNKINSYRSFFAFKYYLLTFLIVLAAFGSLQTGLFDPISFLTRSFTISMLPALNHSAITMYLKQPIFSGGIIITLIFIAVMFSNRFLTRLWCRALCPLGALLGVISAFSPMRIRRDTKKCTDCRKCLKYCHGACDPHAALRQSECHLCMTCIEECPEGALHYGLKNQQSSDQMPLDVNRRRIVETALATTVLFPMMKSAVNARTLDTASVIRPPGSIPEGDFLRRCIKCGECMRVCPTNVLQPALFEAGLEGLWSPVLINKIGYCEHNCVLCGHVCPTGAIMPLTVEKKIKTKIGTAFYNRGRCLPWAMNIECIVCEEVCPTSPKAIWFQNTELTMRDGSTKILKRPFIDTKHCIGCGICQNKCPVHDSPAVYITSIGEHRSKTNQMILKAN
;
A
#
# COMPACT_ATOMS: atom_id res chain seq x y z
N MET A 1 -17.30 32.62 -14.84
CA MET A 1 -16.52 31.40 -14.54
C MET A 1 -16.73 30.43 -15.70
N SER A 2 -15.65 30.05 -16.38
CA SER A 2 -15.62 29.15 -17.54
C SER A 2 -16.12 27.73 -17.20
N LYS A 3 -16.70 27.05 -18.21
CA LYS A 3 -17.34 25.73 -18.06
C LYS A 3 -16.34 24.59 -17.76
N LEU A 4 -15.13 24.56 -18.34
CA LEU A 4 -14.28 23.35 -18.28
C LEU A 4 -13.54 23.16 -16.94
N THR A 5 -12.97 24.18 -16.31
CA THR A 5 -12.30 24.02 -15.00
C THR A 5 -13.30 23.79 -13.90
N THR A 6 -14.50 24.35 -14.02
CA THR A 6 -15.61 24.07 -13.10
C THR A 6 -16.00 22.60 -13.18
N ILE A 7 -16.22 22.07 -14.40
CA ILE A 7 -16.45 20.64 -14.62
C ILE A 7 -15.32 19.80 -14.03
N ARG A 8 -14.06 20.12 -14.35
CA ARG A 8 -12.90 19.39 -13.80
C ARG A 8 -12.90 19.38 -12.27
N ARG A 9 -13.19 20.52 -11.62
CA ARG A 9 -13.26 20.62 -10.15
C ARG A 9 -14.38 19.76 -9.59
N ILE A 10 -15.56 19.75 -10.22
CA ILE A 10 -16.69 18.90 -9.82
C ILE A 10 -16.27 17.42 -9.88
N TYR A 11 -15.72 16.95 -11.01
CA TYR A 11 -15.23 15.57 -11.14
C TYR A 11 -14.13 15.25 -10.14
N SER A 12 -13.18 16.16 -9.94
CA SER A 12 -12.10 15.98 -8.96
C SER A 12 -12.64 15.82 -7.54
N VAL A 13 -13.56 16.69 -7.11
CA VAL A 13 -14.17 16.61 -5.79
C VAL A 13 -14.98 15.32 -5.66
N PHE A 14 -15.75 14.96 -6.67
CA PHE A 14 -16.51 13.71 -6.71
C PHE A 14 -15.61 12.48 -6.50
N PHE A 15 -14.53 12.32 -7.27
CA PHE A 15 -13.63 11.18 -7.11
C PHE A 15 -12.86 11.18 -5.80
N PHE A 16 -12.52 12.35 -5.26
CA PHE A 16 -11.89 12.45 -3.95
C PHE A 16 -12.85 12.04 -2.82
N VAL A 17 -14.10 12.50 -2.87
CA VAL A 17 -15.14 12.08 -1.92
C VAL A 17 -15.43 10.60 -2.07
N LEU A 18 -15.53 10.08 -3.30
CA LEU A 18 -15.68 8.64 -3.56
C LEU A 18 -14.53 7.84 -2.95
N PHE A 19 -13.27 8.29 -3.11
CA PHE A 19 -12.11 7.66 -2.49
C PHE A 19 -12.24 7.62 -0.96
N LEU A 20 -12.62 8.74 -0.33
CA LEU A 20 -12.82 8.78 1.11
C LEU A 20 -13.96 7.86 1.56
N VAL A 21 -15.10 7.88 0.86
CA VAL A 21 -16.25 7.00 1.16
C VAL A 21 -15.87 5.53 1.06
N LEU A 22 -15.18 5.12 -0.02
CA LEU A 22 -14.72 3.73 -0.17
C LEU A 22 -13.72 3.36 0.94
N LEU A 23 -12.78 4.26 1.26
CA LEU A 23 -11.84 4.06 2.34
C LEU A 23 -12.59 3.89 3.68
N PHE A 24 -13.51 4.77 4.04
CA PHE A 24 -14.34 4.64 5.24
C PHE A 24 -15.21 3.36 5.23
N ALA A 25 -15.77 2.98 4.08
CA ALA A 25 -16.53 1.74 3.92
C ALA A 25 -15.68 0.46 4.07
N THR A 26 -14.35 0.57 3.93
CA THR A 26 -13.40 -0.53 4.15
C THR A 26 -13.17 -0.82 5.65
N ASP A 27 -13.90 -0.14 6.53
CA ASP A 27 -14.01 -0.53 7.94
C ASP A 27 -14.83 -1.82 8.08
N PHE A 28 -14.40 -2.73 8.95
CA PHE A 28 -15.02 -4.05 9.14
C PHE A 28 -16.52 -3.96 9.51
N ARG A 29 -16.95 -2.81 10.05
CA ARG A 29 -18.35 -2.50 10.38
C ARG A 29 -19.26 -2.35 9.15
N HIS A 30 -18.70 -2.09 7.96
CA HIS A 30 -19.44 -1.61 6.79
C HIS A 30 -19.17 -2.39 5.50
N LEU A 31 -18.42 -3.49 5.54
CA LEU A 31 -18.28 -4.38 4.38
C LEU A 31 -19.60 -5.11 4.06
N LYS A 32 -20.48 -4.41 3.33
CA LYS A 32 -21.69 -4.95 2.68
C LYS A 32 -21.47 -5.19 1.19
N GLY A 33 -20.32 -5.78 0.82
CA GLY A 33 -20.01 -6.14 -0.57
C GLY A 33 -19.58 -4.99 -1.48
N TYR A 34 -19.12 -3.86 -0.93
CA TYR A 34 -18.55 -2.77 -1.74
C TYR A 34 -17.17 -3.14 -2.30
N GLU A 35 -16.92 -2.80 -3.56
CA GLU A 35 -15.61 -2.89 -4.24
C GLU A 35 -14.65 -1.82 -3.70
N THR A 36 -14.18 -2.03 -2.47
CA THR A 36 -13.28 -1.13 -1.74
C THR A 36 -11.91 -0.97 -2.42
N ALA A 37 -11.53 -1.92 -3.26
CA ALA A 37 -10.28 -1.96 -4.00
C ALA A 37 -10.27 -1.14 -5.31
N LEU A 38 -11.40 -0.53 -5.71
CA LEU A 38 -11.59 0.11 -7.02
C LEU A 38 -10.42 1.02 -7.46
N PHE A 39 -9.98 1.95 -6.61
CA PHE A 39 -8.89 2.86 -6.96
C PHE A 39 -7.54 2.17 -7.12
N LEU A 40 -7.28 1.12 -6.32
CA LEU A 40 -6.04 0.35 -6.39
C LEU A 40 -6.00 -0.50 -7.66
N GLU A 41 -7.15 -1.07 -8.05
CA GLU A 41 -7.34 -1.84 -9.28
C GLU A 41 -7.25 -0.98 -10.55
N LEU A 42 -7.66 0.29 -10.47
CA LEU A 42 -7.53 1.26 -11.55
C LEU A 42 -6.07 1.71 -11.79
N SER A 43 -5.10 1.40 -10.94
CA SER A 43 -3.70 1.87 -11.10
C SER A 43 -2.94 1.13 -12.21
N PRO A 44 -2.56 1.80 -13.32
CA PRO A 44 -1.74 1.20 -14.37
C PRO A 44 -0.34 0.79 -13.89
N LEU A 45 0.19 1.47 -12.87
CA LEU A 45 1.50 1.12 -12.31
C LEU A 45 1.43 -0.23 -11.58
N THR A 46 0.36 -0.45 -10.81
CA THR A 46 0.12 -1.74 -10.15
C THR A 46 -0.05 -2.85 -11.18
N PHE A 47 -0.81 -2.61 -12.26
CA PHE A 47 -0.95 -3.56 -13.37
C PHE A 47 0.38 -3.97 -13.98
N LEU A 48 1.18 -2.99 -14.42
CA LEU A 48 2.45 -3.28 -15.07
C LEU A 48 3.43 -3.97 -14.11
N ALA A 49 3.51 -3.51 -12.86
CA ALA A 49 4.45 -4.03 -11.89
C ALA A 49 4.10 -5.47 -11.45
N THR A 50 2.82 -5.76 -11.23
CA THR A 50 2.35 -7.12 -10.87
C THR A 50 2.49 -8.10 -12.03
N LEU A 51 2.23 -7.65 -13.26
CA LEU A 51 2.49 -8.42 -14.48
C LEU A 51 3.97 -8.79 -14.60
N LEU A 52 4.88 -7.84 -14.41
CA LEU A 52 6.33 -8.09 -14.53
C LEU A 52 6.88 -8.96 -13.39
N SER A 53 6.37 -8.77 -12.17
CA SER A 53 6.88 -9.46 -10.98
C SER A 53 6.36 -10.87 -10.81
N SER A 54 5.09 -11.12 -11.18
CA SER A 54 4.45 -12.41 -10.95
C SER A 54 4.06 -13.16 -12.23
N PHE A 55 4.23 -12.54 -13.41
CA PHE A 55 3.75 -13.05 -14.71
C PHE A 55 2.26 -13.41 -14.76
N THR A 56 1.49 -12.94 -13.77
CA THR A 56 0.06 -13.21 -13.62
C THR A 56 -0.65 -11.92 -13.26
N VAL A 57 -1.86 -11.74 -13.78
CA VAL A 57 -2.69 -10.56 -13.46
C VAL A 57 -3.97 -11.03 -12.78
N TYR A 58 -4.23 -10.48 -11.60
CA TYR A 58 -5.48 -10.73 -10.88
C TYR A 58 -6.65 -10.02 -11.57
N LYS A 59 -7.84 -10.64 -11.56
CA LYS A 59 -9.01 -10.19 -12.34
C LYS A 59 -9.35 -8.72 -12.14
N GLY A 60 -9.29 -8.21 -10.91
CA GLY A 60 -9.60 -6.81 -10.60
C GLY A 60 -8.66 -5.80 -11.28
N ILE A 61 -7.36 -6.11 -11.37
CA ILE A 61 -6.34 -5.20 -11.92
C ILE A 61 -6.54 -4.93 -13.43
N ILE A 62 -7.32 -5.76 -14.13
CA ILE A 62 -7.69 -5.53 -15.54
C ILE A 62 -8.42 -4.19 -15.70
N LEU A 63 -9.10 -3.69 -14.66
CA LEU A 63 -9.74 -2.37 -14.67
C LEU A 63 -8.78 -1.21 -14.97
N SER A 64 -7.48 -1.37 -14.72
CA SER A 64 -6.46 -0.38 -15.10
C SER A 64 -6.45 -0.04 -16.61
N LEU A 65 -6.94 -0.94 -17.47
CA LEU A 65 -7.11 -0.67 -18.90
C LEU A 65 -8.06 0.49 -19.19
N LEU A 66 -9.05 0.74 -18.31
CA LEU A 66 -9.94 1.91 -18.40
C LEU A 66 -9.18 3.23 -18.23
N VAL A 67 -7.98 3.21 -17.64
CA VAL A 67 -7.09 4.37 -17.56
C VAL A 67 -6.08 4.36 -18.69
N ILE A 68 -5.48 3.21 -19.00
CA ILE A 68 -4.44 3.09 -20.04
C ILE A 68 -4.98 3.47 -21.42
N ILE A 69 -6.11 2.87 -21.84
CA ILE A 69 -6.66 3.06 -23.19
C ILE A 69 -6.96 4.54 -23.45
N PRO A 70 -7.73 5.26 -22.59
CA PRO A 70 -7.98 6.68 -22.85
C PRO A 70 -6.72 7.54 -22.67
N THR A 71 -5.72 7.11 -21.87
CA THR A 71 -4.46 7.87 -21.74
C THR A 71 -3.66 7.88 -23.03
N VAL A 72 -3.69 6.79 -23.81
CA VAL A 72 -3.06 6.75 -25.14
C VAL A 72 -3.67 7.81 -26.06
N PHE A 73 -4.99 8.00 -26.04
CA PHE A 73 -5.67 8.92 -26.96
C PHE A 73 -5.78 10.35 -26.45
N LEU A 74 -6.02 10.55 -25.16
CA LEU A 74 -6.28 11.84 -24.54
C LEU A 74 -5.06 12.41 -23.80
N GLY A 75 -4.04 11.60 -23.54
CA GLY A 75 -2.92 11.96 -22.69
C GLY A 75 -3.24 11.78 -21.20
N ARG A 76 -2.44 12.38 -20.32
CA ARG A 76 -2.44 12.13 -18.87
C ARG A 76 -3.59 12.81 -18.11
N PHE A 77 -4.83 12.47 -18.45
CA PHE A 77 -6.04 13.01 -17.80
C PHE A 77 -6.21 12.54 -16.35
N PHE A 78 -5.86 11.28 -16.04
CA PHE A 78 -6.07 10.67 -14.73
C PHE A 78 -5.53 11.51 -13.55
N CYS A 79 -4.35 12.12 -13.71
CA CYS A 79 -3.68 12.84 -12.63
C CYS A 79 -4.38 14.12 -12.15
N SER A 80 -5.20 14.77 -12.98
CA SER A 80 -5.92 15.99 -12.60
C SER A 80 -7.43 15.86 -12.50
N TRP A 81 -7.99 14.72 -12.93
CA TRP A 81 -9.43 14.48 -12.98
C TRP A 81 -9.89 13.40 -12.00
N ILE A 82 -9.08 12.37 -11.76
CA ILE A 82 -9.49 11.17 -11.00
C ILE A 82 -8.58 10.92 -9.78
N CYS A 83 -7.27 11.11 -9.92
CA CYS A 83 -6.30 10.72 -8.90
C CYS A 83 -6.47 11.48 -7.57
N PRO A 84 -6.82 10.81 -6.45
CA PRO A 84 -7.08 11.47 -5.17
C PRO A 84 -5.83 12.17 -4.61
N MET A 85 -4.64 11.60 -4.82
CA MET A 85 -3.37 12.23 -4.43
C MET A 85 -3.11 13.52 -5.22
N GLY A 86 -3.44 13.57 -6.51
CA GLY A 86 -3.30 14.77 -7.34
C GLY A 86 -4.20 15.91 -6.87
N ILE A 87 -5.42 15.56 -6.47
CA ILE A 87 -6.42 16.48 -5.93
C ILE A 87 -5.95 17.01 -4.58
N LEU A 88 -5.54 16.13 -3.66
CA LEU A 88 -5.03 16.52 -2.35
C LEU A 88 -3.86 17.50 -2.47
N ASN A 89 -2.88 17.22 -3.33
CA ASN A 89 -1.76 18.14 -3.59
C ASN A 89 -2.21 19.49 -4.18
N GLN A 90 -3.25 19.50 -5.03
CA GLN A 90 -3.83 20.76 -5.54
C GLN A 90 -4.46 21.59 -4.42
N TRP A 91 -5.23 20.96 -3.53
CA TRP A 91 -5.87 21.61 -2.39
C TRP A 91 -4.84 22.15 -1.40
N VAL A 92 -3.88 21.31 -0.99
CA VAL A 92 -2.78 21.70 -0.09
C VAL A 92 -1.97 22.84 -0.68
N SER A 93 -1.63 22.76 -1.97
CA SER A 93 -0.92 23.85 -2.66
C SER A 93 -1.72 25.16 -2.68
N HIS A 94 -3.05 25.11 -2.84
CA HIS A 94 -3.89 26.30 -2.79
C HIS A 94 -3.89 26.96 -1.40
N ILE A 95 -3.90 26.16 -0.33
CA ILE A 95 -3.85 26.67 1.05
C ILE A 95 -2.50 27.34 1.34
N PHE A 96 -1.38 26.71 0.97
CA PHE A 96 -0.04 27.18 1.32
C PHE A 96 0.55 28.27 0.40
N ASN A 97 0.03 28.44 -0.82
CA ASN A 97 0.55 29.41 -1.80
C ASN A 97 -0.30 30.67 -2.00
N LYS A 98 -1.17 31.05 -1.06
CA LYS A 98 -1.88 32.35 -1.06
C LYS A 98 -0.99 33.59 -0.80
N ARG A 99 0.35 33.47 -0.84
CA ARG A 99 1.27 34.58 -0.52
C ARG A 99 1.43 35.53 -1.71
N LYS A 100 1.22 36.83 -1.49
CA LYS A 100 1.27 37.91 -2.51
C LYS A 100 2.64 38.10 -3.21
N ASN A 101 3.75 37.67 -2.61
CA ASN A 101 5.13 37.94 -3.09
C ASN A 101 5.81 36.78 -3.83
N ILE A 102 5.05 35.82 -4.38
CA ILE A 102 5.63 34.65 -5.05
C ILE A 102 5.51 34.80 -6.57
N ASP A 103 6.65 34.81 -7.27
CA ASP A 103 6.66 34.71 -8.73
C ASP A 103 6.26 33.30 -9.18
N HIS A 104 4.96 33.16 -9.47
CA HIS A 104 4.37 31.92 -9.94
C HIS A 104 4.95 31.46 -11.29
N ASN A 105 5.52 32.34 -12.12
CA ASN A 105 6.16 31.94 -13.37
C ASN A 105 7.43 31.13 -13.09
N LYS A 106 8.24 31.56 -12.12
CA LYS A 106 9.48 30.86 -11.71
C LYS A 106 9.23 29.55 -10.95
N ILE A 107 8.06 29.40 -10.31
CA ILE A 107 7.67 28.15 -9.65
C ILE A 107 7.11 27.13 -10.63
N ASN A 108 6.37 27.60 -11.64
CA ASN A 108 5.75 26.75 -12.65
C ASN A 108 6.62 26.56 -13.90
N SER A 109 7.82 27.11 -13.92
CA SER A 109 8.81 26.78 -14.95
C SER A 109 9.32 25.35 -14.77
N TYR A 110 9.65 24.72 -15.89
CA TYR A 110 10.23 23.39 -15.91
C TYR A 110 11.61 23.38 -15.23
N ARG A 111 11.93 22.29 -14.52
CA ARG A 111 13.22 22.05 -13.88
C ARG A 111 13.70 20.65 -14.23
N SER A 112 14.99 20.49 -14.51
CA SER A 112 15.61 19.21 -14.87
C SER A 112 15.43 18.11 -13.82
N PHE A 113 15.30 18.48 -12.53
CA PHE A 113 15.03 17.53 -11.45
C PHE A 113 13.67 16.80 -11.60
N PHE A 114 12.70 17.35 -12.35
CA PHE A 114 11.44 16.64 -12.62
C PHE A 114 11.64 15.35 -13.42
N ALA A 115 12.79 15.18 -14.09
CA ALA A 115 13.15 13.92 -14.73
C ALA A 115 13.37 12.77 -13.71
N PHE A 116 13.56 13.08 -12.42
CA PHE A 116 13.82 12.09 -11.36
C PHE A 116 12.77 10.99 -11.25
N LYS A 117 11.48 11.32 -11.43
CA LYS A 117 10.39 10.33 -11.44
C LYS A 117 10.57 9.24 -12.50
N TYR A 118 11.22 9.53 -13.62
CA TYR A 118 11.49 8.54 -14.68
C TYR A 118 12.61 7.58 -14.26
N TYR A 119 13.66 8.09 -13.62
CA TYR A 119 14.72 7.24 -13.05
C TYR A 119 14.18 6.37 -11.92
N LEU A 120 13.31 6.92 -11.05
CA LEU A 120 12.62 6.16 -10.02
C LEU A 120 11.70 5.09 -10.62
N LEU A 121 10.95 5.41 -11.68
CA LEU A 121 10.14 4.43 -12.40
C LEU A 121 11.01 3.31 -12.97
N THR A 122 12.11 3.63 -13.65
CA THR A 122 13.04 2.63 -14.21
C THR A 122 13.57 1.70 -13.10
N PHE A 123 14.04 2.27 -11.99
CA PHE A 123 14.49 1.52 -10.83
C PHE A 123 13.41 0.54 -10.33
N LEU A 124 12.18 1.03 -10.11
CA LEU A 124 11.09 0.19 -9.59
C LEU A 124 10.62 -0.89 -10.56
N ILE A 125 10.63 -0.61 -11.86
CA ILE A 125 10.24 -1.59 -12.90
C ILE A 125 11.31 -2.68 -13.04
N VAL A 126 12.59 -2.33 -12.98
CA VAL A 126 13.67 -3.31 -12.98
C VAL A 126 13.60 -4.18 -11.72
N LEU A 127 13.39 -3.60 -10.55
CA LEU A 127 13.15 -4.38 -9.32
C LEU A 127 11.96 -5.34 -9.45
N ALA A 128 10.85 -4.88 -10.02
CA ALA A 128 9.68 -5.72 -10.26
C ALA A 128 10.04 -6.88 -11.20
N ALA A 129 10.83 -6.66 -12.25
CA ALA A 129 11.26 -7.73 -13.16
C ALA A 129 12.14 -8.80 -12.47
N PHE A 130 12.89 -8.45 -11.41
CA PHE A 130 13.59 -9.43 -10.55
C PHE A 130 12.71 -10.04 -9.45
N GLY A 131 11.39 -9.79 -9.50
CA GLY A 131 10.41 -10.36 -8.58
C GLY A 131 10.39 -9.67 -7.21
N SER A 132 10.75 -8.39 -7.11
CA SER A 132 10.59 -7.58 -5.90
C SER A 132 9.63 -6.43 -6.13
N LEU A 133 8.41 -6.54 -5.59
CA LEU A 133 7.36 -5.56 -5.82
C LEU A 133 7.43 -4.39 -4.82
N GLN A 134 8.32 -3.43 -5.08
CA GLN A 134 8.47 -2.22 -4.26
C GLN A 134 7.68 -1.01 -4.79
N THR A 135 6.99 -1.15 -5.92
CA THR A 135 6.21 -0.07 -6.56
C THR A 135 5.13 0.50 -5.65
N GLY A 136 4.49 -0.34 -4.83
CA GLY A 136 3.45 0.06 -3.88
C GLY A 136 3.92 1.00 -2.75
N LEU A 137 5.23 1.17 -2.56
CA LEU A 137 5.77 2.17 -1.64
C LEU A 137 5.56 3.60 -2.16
N PHE A 138 5.70 3.79 -3.48
CA PHE A 138 5.66 5.09 -4.16
C PHE A 138 4.45 5.27 -5.09
N ASP A 139 3.65 4.23 -5.31
CA ASP A 139 2.37 4.37 -6.00
C ASP A 139 1.47 5.35 -5.22
N PRO A 140 0.96 6.41 -5.87
CA PRO A 140 0.24 7.48 -5.16
C PRO A 140 -1.04 7.00 -4.49
N ILE A 141 -1.69 5.95 -5.01
CA ILE A 141 -2.95 5.44 -4.45
C ILE A 141 -2.62 4.55 -3.26
N SER A 142 -1.69 3.61 -3.42
CA SER A 142 -1.22 2.73 -2.34
C SER A 142 -0.61 3.52 -1.17
N PHE A 143 0.20 4.53 -1.48
CA PHE A 143 0.79 5.43 -0.48
C PHE A 143 -0.29 6.22 0.27
N LEU A 144 -1.29 6.76 -0.44
CA LEU A 144 -2.39 7.51 0.16
C LEU A 144 -3.24 6.61 1.06
N THR A 145 -3.71 5.47 0.55
CA THR A 145 -4.47 4.48 1.31
C THR A 145 -3.74 4.05 2.58
N ARG A 146 -2.43 3.73 2.46
CA ARG A 146 -1.61 3.33 3.61
C ARG A 146 -1.51 4.45 4.64
N SER A 147 -1.26 5.68 4.19
CA SER A 147 -1.12 6.85 5.09
C SER A 147 -2.43 7.13 5.84
N PHE A 148 -3.58 7.03 5.17
CA PHE A 148 -4.88 7.23 5.81
C PHE A 148 -5.21 6.12 6.81
N THR A 149 -4.92 4.87 6.46
CA THR A 149 -5.15 3.70 7.31
C THR A 149 -4.28 3.69 8.56
N ILE A 150 -2.97 3.93 8.40
CA ILE A 150 -2.00 3.76 9.47
C ILE A 150 -1.88 5.00 10.35
N SER A 151 -2.10 6.21 9.80
CA SER A 151 -1.88 7.46 10.52
C SER A 151 -3.15 8.26 10.78
N MET A 152 -3.88 8.65 9.73
CA MET A 152 -4.88 9.71 9.85
C MET A 152 -6.10 9.27 10.66
N LEU A 153 -6.58 8.04 10.42
CA LEU A 153 -7.80 7.55 11.08
C LEU A 153 -7.61 7.17 12.55
N PRO A 154 -6.51 6.48 12.93
CA PRO A 154 -6.21 6.29 14.35
C PRO A 154 -6.10 7.62 15.10
N ALA A 155 -5.49 8.65 14.50
CA ALA A 155 -5.37 9.97 15.10
C ALA A 155 -6.72 10.68 15.28
N LEU A 156 -7.60 10.63 14.28
CA LEU A 156 -8.95 11.22 14.36
C LEU A 156 -9.82 10.50 15.41
N ASN A 157 -9.71 9.18 15.51
CA ASN A 157 -10.43 8.39 16.52
C ASN A 157 -9.91 8.62 17.95
N HIS A 158 -8.68 9.13 18.13
CA HIS A 158 -8.19 9.59 19.43
C HIS A 158 -8.84 10.92 19.87
N SER A 159 -9.34 11.71 18.91
CA SER A 159 -9.99 13.01 19.16
C SER A 159 -11.52 12.95 19.20
N ALA A 160 -12.15 11.89 18.67
CA ALA A 160 -13.60 11.75 18.58
C ALA A 160 -14.18 10.73 19.58
N ILE A 161 -15.19 11.17 20.33
CA ILE A 161 -15.92 10.48 21.40
C ILE A 161 -16.79 9.34 20.82
N THR A 162 -16.21 8.26 20.32
CA THR A 162 -16.99 7.04 20.01
C THR A 162 -16.39 5.80 20.67
N MET A 163 -17.09 5.42 21.73
CA MET A 163 -16.88 4.36 22.70
C MET A 163 -17.03 2.96 22.06
N TYR A 164 -16.35 1.96 22.66
CA TYR A 164 -16.52 0.49 22.54
C TYR A 164 -15.55 -0.40 21.75
N LEU A 165 -14.59 0.10 20.96
CA LEU A 165 -13.58 -0.79 20.34
C LEU A 165 -12.15 -0.26 20.51
N LYS A 166 -11.24 -1.16 20.89
CA LYS A 166 -9.80 -0.91 21.09
C LYS A 166 -9.24 -0.23 19.83
N GLN A 167 -8.71 0.99 19.99
CA GLN A 167 -8.20 1.78 18.87
C GLN A 167 -7.08 1.00 18.15
N PRO A 168 -7.10 0.92 16.81
CA PRO A 168 -6.05 0.24 16.05
C PRO A 168 -4.74 1.02 16.19
N ILE A 169 -3.70 0.36 16.71
CA ILE A 169 -2.35 0.92 16.84
C ILE A 169 -1.47 0.18 15.86
N PHE A 170 -0.74 0.93 15.03
CA PHE A 170 0.13 0.34 14.01
C PHE A 170 1.61 0.58 14.33
N SER A 171 2.40 -0.49 14.32
CA SER A 171 3.86 -0.40 14.41
C SER A 171 4.42 0.49 13.28
N GLY A 172 5.36 1.38 13.58
CA GLY A 172 5.93 2.28 12.58
C GLY A 172 4.96 3.34 12.01
N GLY A 173 3.77 3.52 12.60
CA GLY A 173 2.78 4.49 12.11
C GLY A 173 3.31 5.92 12.08
N ILE A 174 4.08 6.33 13.09
CA ILE A 174 4.71 7.65 13.19
C ILE A 174 5.61 7.93 11.97
N ILE A 175 6.38 6.95 11.52
CA ILE A 175 7.31 7.12 10.38
C ILE A 175 6.50 7.44 9.12
N ILE A 176 5.42 6.68 8.87
CA ILE A 176 4.55 6.90 7.72
C ILE A 176 3.84 8.26 7.83
N THR A 177 3.39 8.66 9.03
CA THR A 177 2.83 9.99 9.29
C THR A 177 3.82 11.10 8.92
N LEU A 178 5.06 11.00 9.38
CA LEU A 178 6.10 12.00 9.12
C LEU A 178 6.41 12.08 7.62
N ILE A 179 6.50 10.95 6.92
CA ILE A 179 6.70 10.92 5.47
C ILE A 179 5.51 11.58 4.75
N PHE A 180 4.28 11.25 5.13
CA PHE A 180 3.08 11.83 4.54
C PHE A 180 3.01 13.35 4.75
N ILE A 181 3.25 13.82 5.97
CA ILE A 181 3.31 15.26 6.30
C ILE A 181 4.43 15.93 5.52
N ALA A 182 5.62 15.34 5.42
CA ALA A 182 6.73 15.89 4.65
C ALA A 182 6.38 16.03 3.16
N VAL A 183 5.72 15.01 2.58
CA VAL A 183 5.24 15.06 1.19
C VAL A 183 4.19 16.17 1.02
N MET A 184 3.23 16.30 1.93
CA MET A 184 2.22 17.36 1.87
C MET A 184 2.84 18.75 2.06
N PHE A 185 3.71 18.91 3.04
CA PHE A 185 4.42 20.15 3.34
C PHE A 185 5.33 20.59 2.19
N SER A 186 5.89 19.65 1.43
CA SER A 186 6.74 19.95 0.27
C SER A 186 6.04 20.80 -0.81
N ASN A 187 4.70 20.79 -0.85
CA ASN A 187 3.90 21.66 -1.73
C ASN A 187 4.09 23.16 -1.44
N ARG A 188 4.64 23.51 -0.27
CA ARG A 188 5.05 24.87 0.11
C ARG A 188 6.19 25.39 -0.75
N PHE A 189 7.12 24.52 -1.17
CA PHE A 189 8.29 24.90 -1.96
C PHE A 189 8.02 24.84 -3.46
N LEU A 190 7.33 23.78 -3.90
CA LEU A 190 6.98 23.57 -5.30
C LEU A 190 5.55 23.04 -5.40
N THR A 191 4.74 23.67 -6.23
CA THR A 191 3.35 23.26 -6.45
C THR A 191 3.32 21.82 -6.99
N ARG A 192 2.58 20.93 -6.30
CA ARG A 192 2.44 19.51 -6.68
C ARG A 192 3.78 18.77 -6.85
N LEU A 193 4.73 18.99 -5.93
CA LEU A 193 6.07 18.37 -5.99
C LEU A 193 6.01 16.85 -6.21
N TRP A 194 5.14 16.15 -5.46
CA TRP A 194 4.95 14.71 -5.62
C TRP A 194 4.65 14.31 -7.07
N CYS A 195 3.63 14.94 -7.68
CA CYS A 195 3.20 14.61 -9.04
C CYS A 195 4.22 14.99 -10.12
N ARG A 196 5.05 16.02 -9.87
CA ARG A 196 6.06 16.54 -10.81
C ARG A 196 7.39 15.78 -10.73
N ALA A 197 7.83 15.40 -9.54
CA ALA A 197 9.20 14.91 -9.31
C ALA A 197 9.29 13.48 -8.76
N LEU A 198 8.30 12.99 -8.01
CA LEU A 198 8.42 11.73 -7.25
C LEU A 198 7.44 10.63 -7.67
N CYS A 199 6.36 10.94 -8.38
CA CYS A 199 5.29 9.98 -8.65
C CYS A 199 5.64 9.04 -9.83
N PRO A 200 5.95 7.75 -9.61
CA PRO A 200 6.24 6.80 -10.69
C PRO A 200 5.02 6.51 -11.57
N LEU A 201 3.81 6.50 -10.98
CA LEU A 201 2.58 6.37 -11.77
C LEU A 201 2.45 7.54 -12.76
N GLY A 202 2.84 8.73 -12.31
CA GLY A 202 2.87 9.91 -13.14
C GLY A 202 3.89 9.83 -14.27
N ALA A 203 5.07 9.28 -13.99
CA ALA A 203 6.09 9.01 -14.99
C ALA A 203 5.57 8.01 -16.05
N LEU A 204 4.96 6.91 -15.61
CA LEU A 204 4.41 5.87 -16.48
C LEU A 204 3.35 6.44 -17.43
N LEU A 205 2.35 7.15 -16.90
CA LEU A 205 1.34 7.83 -17.71
C LEU A 205 1.95 8.90 -18.61
N GLY A 206 3.02 9.56 -18.17
CA GLY A 206 3.77 10.53 -18.98
C GLY A 206 4.43 9.88 -20.20
N VAL A 207 5.03 8.70 -20.04
CA VAL A 207 5.61 7.90 -21.14
C VAL A 207 4.51 7.45 -22.11
N ILE A 208 3.39 6.94 -21.60
CA ILE A 208 2.25 6.53 -22.44
C ILE A 208 1.68 7.73 -23.19
N SER A 209 1.49 8.86 -22.52
CA SER A 209 0.91 10.08 -23.12
C SER A 209 1.84 10.80 -24.10
N ALA A 210 3.13 10.45 -24.13
CA ALA A 210 4.09 11.08 -25.05
C ALA A 210 3.70 10.85 -26.52
N PHE A 211 3.04 9.72 -26.80
CA PHE A 211 2.55 9.34 -28.12
C PHE A 211 1.12 9.80 -28.41
N SER A 212 0.49 10.52 -27.48
CA SER A 212 -0.91 10.87 -27.60
C SER A 212 -1.18 11.89 -28.72
N PRO A 213 -2.16 11.65 -29.60
CA PRO A 213 -2.48 12.56 -30.71
C PRO A 213 -3.17 13.84 -30.22
N MET A 214 -4.02 13.73 -29.19
CA MET A 214 -4.74 14.86 -28.59
C MET A 214 -3.90 15.53 -27.52
N ARG A 215 -3.71 16.84 -27.67
CA ARG A 215 -2.88 17.63 -26.74
C ARG A 215 -3.21 19.10 -26.81
N ILE A 216 -2.67 19.83 -25.84
CA ILE A 216 -2.75 21.29 -25.83
C ILE A 216 -1.79 21.82 -26.91
N ARG A 217 -2.27 22.74 -27.73
CA ARG A 217 -1.51 23.34 -28.84
C ARG A 217 -1.70 24.84 -28.80
N ARG A 218 -0.62 25.57 -29.09
CA ARG A 218 -0.61 27.02 -29.22
C ARG A 218 -0.69 27.40 -30.68
N ASP A 219 -1.62 28.29 -31.00
CA ASP A 219 -1.70 28.99 -32.27
C ASP A 219 -0.74 30.18 -32.22
N THR A 220 0.32 30.12 -33.03
CA THR A 220 1.37 31.14 -33.06
C THR A 220 0.90 32.47 -33.63
N LYS A 221 -0.19 32.49 -34.42
CA LYS A 221 -0.72 33.73 -35.01
C LYS A 221 -1.53 34.56 -34.01
N LYS A 222 -2.19 33.90 -33.06
CA LYS A 222 -3.02 34.55 -32.04
C LYS A 222 -2.26 34.90 -30.76
N CYS A 223 -1.09 34.32 -30.54
CA CYS A 223 -0.38 34.46 -29.28
C CYS A 223 0.44 35.77 -29.23
N THR A 224 0.18 36.60 -28.21
CA THR A 224 0.90 37.85 -27.93
C THR A 224 2.08 37.68 -26.95
N ASP A 225 2.54 36.45 -26.72
CA ASP A 225 3.63 36.09 -25.80
C ASP A 225 3.52 36.68 -24.37
N CYS A 226 2.29 36.89 -23.88
CA CYS A 226 2.02 37.47 -22.55
C CYS A 226 2.41 36.58 -21.35
N ARG A 227 2.84 35.33 -21.59
CA ARG A 227 3.27 34.32 -20.59
C ARG A 227 2.27 33.99 -19.45
N LYS A 228 1.02 34.44 -19.51
CA LYS A 228 -0.02 34.11 -18.51
C LYS A 228 -0.30 32.60 -18.40
N CYS A 229 -0.18 31.86 -19.50
CA CYS A 229 -0.37 30.41 -19.52
C CYS A 229 0.67 29.65 -18.66
N LEU A 230 1.89 30.19 -18.51
CA LEU A 230 2.93 29.63 -17.63
C LEU A 230 2.56 29.80 -16.16
N LYS A 231 2.03 30.98 -15.79
CA LYS A 231 1.60 31.30 -14.43
C LYS A 231 0.63 30.26 -13.87
N TYR A 232 -0.28 29.76 -14.71
CA TYR A 232 -1.31 28.80 -14.31
C TYR A 232 -1.00 27.35 -14.73
N CYS A 233 0.23 27.07 -15.19
CA CYS A 233 0.63 25.73 -15.58
C CYS A 233 0.93 24.84 -14.36
N HIS A 234 -0.07 24.08 -13.92
CA HIS A 234 0.11 23.15 -12.79
C HIS A 234 1.05 21.96 -13.09
N GLY A 235 1.30 21.63 -14.37
CA GLY A 235 2.21 20.57 -14.77
C GLY A 235 3.66 20.98 -14.95
N ALA A 236 3.97 22.28 -14.96
CA ALA A 236 5.27 22.81 -15.42
C ALA A 236 5.70 22.28 -16.80
N CYS A 237 4.72 22.08 -17.70
CA CYS A 237 4.91 21.53 -19.04
C CYS A 237 5.23 22.58 -20.11
N ASP A 238 5.29 23.87 -19.74
CA ASP A 238 5.61 25.00 -20.64
C ASP A 238 4.68 25.11 -21.86
N PRO A 239 3.41 25.53 -21.67
CA PRO A 239 2.48 25.75 -22.78
C PRO A 239 2.80 26.98 -23.65
N HIS A 240 3.80 27.79 -23.28
CA HIS A 240 4.15 29.02 -23.98
C HIS A 240 5.17 28.77 -25.10
N ALA A 241 6.27 28.08 -24.78
CA ALA A 241 7.30 27.73 -25.74
C ALA A 241 6.95 26.43 -26.47
N ALA A 242 7.63 25.33 -26.11
CA ALA A 242 7.37 24.00 -26.62
C ALA A 242 6.76 23.13 -25.51
N LEU A 243 5.53 22.66 -25.74
CA LEU A 243 4.81 21.88 -24.74
C LEU A 243 5.50 20.53 -24.53
N ARG A 244 5.92 20.27 -23.28
CA ARG A 244 6.36 18.95 -22.81
C ARG A 244 5.13 18.11 -22.49
N GLN A 245 4.67 17.32 -23.46
CA GLN A 245 3.44 16.54 -23.34
C GLN A 245 3.47 15.55 -22.16
N SER A 246 4.62 14.94 -21.89
CA SER A 246 4.81 13.97 -20.80
C SER A 246 4.60 14.56 -19.39
N GLU A 247 4.76 15.88 -19.25
CA GLU A 247 4.58 16.64 -18.02
C GLU A 247 3.17 17.22 -17.88
N CYS A 248 2.40 17.27 -18.95
CA CYS A 248 1.08 17.89 -18.95
C CYS A 248 0.06 17.03 -18.18
N HIS A 249 -0.53 17.59 -17.11
CA HIS A 249 -1.58 16.93 -16.32
C HIS A 249 -3.01 17.11 -16.89
N LEU A 250 -3.17 17.67 -18.09
CA LEU A 250 -4.47 17.96 -18.72
C LEU A 250 -5.48 18.70 -17.79
N CYS A 251 -4.99 19.65 -16.99
CA CYS A 251 -5.84 20.43 -16.09
C CYS A 251 -6.68 21.51 -16.79
N MET A 252 -6.40 21.80 -18.06
CA MET A 252 -7.04 22.79 -18.95
C MET A 252 -7.04 24.25 -18.46
N THR A 253 -6.39 24.56 -17.34
CA THR A 253 -6.37 25.92 -16.78
C THR A 253 -5.66 26.92 -17.70
N CYS A 254 -4.63 26.51 -18.43
CA CYS A 254 -3.93 27.40 -19.36
C CYS A 254 -4.78 27.80 -20.58
N ILE A 255 -5.74 26.97 -20.99
CA ILE A 255 -6.66 27.29 -22.10
C ILE A 255 -7.63 28.38 -21.65
N GLU A 256 -8.17 28.25 -20.44
CA GLU A 256 -9.18 29.20 -19.94
C GLU A 256 -8.60 30.57 -19.54
N GLU A 257 -7.39 30.59 -18.99
CA GLU A 257 -6.73 31.82 -18.55
C GLU A 257 -6.01 32.56 -19.70
N CYS A 258 -6.10 32.05 -20.93
CA CYS A 258 -5.50 32.68 -22.11
C CYS A 258 -6.41 33.81 -22.61
N PRO A 259 -5.98 35.09 -22.54
CA PRO A 259 -6.82 36.22 -22.97
C PRO A 259 -7.11 36.20 -24.48
N GLU A 260 -6.16 35.73 -25.28
CA GLU A 260 -6.25 35.72 -26.74
C GLU A 260 -6.92 34.45 -27.31
N GLY A 261 -7.30 33.48 -26.45
CA GLY A 261 -7.82 32.19 -26.91
C GLY A 261 -6.84 31.41 -27.82
N ALA A 262 -5.54 31.65 -27.70
CA ALA A 262 -4.50 31.07 -28.56
C ALA A 262 -4.20 29.60 -28.24
N LEU A 263 -4.69 29.07 -27.11
CA LEU A 263 -4.47 27.68 -26.70
C LEU A 263 -5.74 26.85 -26.91
N HIS A 264 -5.61 25.70 -27.57
CA HIS A 264 -6.70 24.75 -27.76
C HIS A 264 -6.24 23.31 -27.50
N TYR A 265 -7.19 22.42 -27.21
CA TYR A 265 -6.95 20.99 -27.06
C TYR A 265 -7.43 20.25 -28.31
N GLY A 266 -6.54 19.57 -29.04
CA GLY A 266 -6.91 18.92 -30.30
C GLY A 266 -5.77 18.24 -31.06
N LEU A 267 -6.11 17.81 -32.28
CA LEU A 267 -5.19 17.19 -33.25
C LEU A 267 -4.24 18.21 -33.89
N LYS A 268 -3.24 17.70 -34.64
CA LYS A 268 -2.25 18.55 -35.30
C LYS A 268 -2.87 19.32 -36.43
N ASN A 269 -2.76 20.64 -36.34
CA ASN A 269 -3.02 21.56 -37.43
C ASN A 269 -1.71 22.26 -37.84
N GLN A 270 -1.63 22.79 -39.06
CA GLN A 270 -0.46 23.47 -39.62
C GLN A 270 0.04 24.63 -38.75
N GLN A 271 -0.86 25.26 -37.98
CA GLN A 271 -0.56 26.40 -37.10
C GLN A 271 -0.15 26.00 -35.67
N SER A 272 0.07 24.70 -35.42
CA SER A 272 0.40 24.20 -34.07
C SER A 272 1.87 24.37 -33.74
N SER A 273 2.18 24.86 -32.54
CA SER A 273 3.53 24.90 -31.98
C SER A 273 4.27 23.55 -31.99
N ASP A 274 5.60 23.63 -32.10
CA ASP A 274 6.51 22.49 -32.00
C ASP A 274 6.48 21.83 -30.62
N GLN A 275 6.95 20.58 -30.60
CA GLN A 275 6.99 19.76 -29.41
C GLN A 275 8.40 19.61 -28.88
N MET A 276 8.49 19.60 -27.56
CA MET A 276 9.70 19.16 -26.89
C MET A 276 9.58 17.66 -26.62
N PRO A 277 10.57 16.83 -27.05
CA PRO A 277 10.58 15.42 -26.72
C PRO A 277 10.72 15.22 -25.20
N LEU A 278 10.52 13.98 -24.75
CA LEU A 278 10.74 13.58 -23.37
C LEU A 278 12.15 14.00 -22.92
N ASP A 279 12.20 14.93 -21.96
CA ASP A 279 13.46 15.50 -21.45
C ASP A 279 14.07 14.58 -20.39
N VAL A 280 14.64 13.48 -20.87
CA VAL A 280 15.35 12.48 -20.05
C VAL A 280 16.74 12.22 -20.61
N ASN A 281 17.72 12.11 -19.71
CA ASN A 281 19.05 11.69 -20.10
C ASN A 281 19.04 10.17 -20.30
N ARG A 282 19.12 9.73 -21.56
CA ARG A 282 19.13 8.30 -21.92
C ARG A 282 20.26 7.53 -21.24
N ARG A 283 21.44 8.15 -21.09
CA ARG A 283 22.58 7.53 -20.38
C ARG A 283 22.22 7.24 -18.93
N ARG A 284 21.60 8.20 -18.24
CA ARG A 284 21.15 8.00 -16.86
C ARG A 284 20.09 6.91 -16.71
N ILE A 285 19.17 6.76 -17.66
CA ILE A 285 18.18 5.65 -17.63
C ILE A 285 18.91 4.31 -17.74
N VAL A 286 19.89 4.20 -18.64
CA VAL A 286 20.67 2.99 -18.82
C VAL A 286 21.54 2.73 -17.60
N GLU A 287 22.19 3.75 -17.04
CA GLU A 287 22.97 3.67 -15.80
C GLU A 287 22.09 3.21 -14.63
N THR A 288 20.89 3.77 -14.44
CA THR A 288 20.00 3.33 -13.36
C THR A 288 19.50 1.90 -13.58
N ALA A 289 19.17 1.52 -14.82
CA ALA A 289 18.79 0.15 -15.14
C ALA A 289 19.93 -0.83 -14.85
N LEU A 290 21.13 -0.57 -15.37
CA LEU A 290 22.32 -1.40 -15.18
C LEU A 290 22.75 -1.49 -13.71
N ALA A 291 22.76 -0.36 -13.00
CA ALA A 291 23.07 -0.34 -11.57
C ALA A 291 22.05 -1.21 -10.80
N THR A 292 20.77 -1.13 -11.14
CA THR A 292 19.74 -1.94 -10.47
C THR A 292 19.87 -3.42 -10.82
N THR A 293 20.11 -3.78 -12.09
CA THR A 293 20.26 -5.18 -12.53
C THR A 293 21.47 -5.86 -11.92
N VAL A 294 22.57 -5.12 -11.67
CA VAL A 294 23.79 -5.67 -11.07
C VAL A 294 23.70 -5.67 -9.54
N LEU A 295 23.37 -4.52 -8.93
CA LEU A 295 23.41 -4.37 -7.48
C LEU A 295 22.29 -5.12 -6.76
N PHE A 296 21.11 -5.22 -7.37
CA PHE A 296 19.97 -5.85 -6.69
C PHE A 296 20.17 -7.35 -6.44
N PRO A 297 20.55 -8.19 -7.44
CA PRO A 297 20.84 -9.60 -7.19
C PRO A 297 21.99 -9.80 -6.20
N MET A 298 23.04 -8.98 -6.27
CA MET A 298 24.16 -9.03 -5.31
C MET A 298 23.68 -8.74 -3.88
N MET A 299 22.90 -7.68 -3.69
CA MET A 299 22.31 -7.34 -2.39
C MET A 299 21.35 -8.42 -1.91
N LYS A 300 20.49 -8.95 -2.79
CA LYS A 300 19.55 -10.02 -2.47
C LYS A 300 20.27 -11.29 -2.04
N SER A 301 21.37 -11.65 -2.70
CA SER A 301 22.22 -12.79 -2.32
C SER A 301 22.85 -12.59 -0.94
N ALA A 302 23.42 -11.40 -0.68
CA ALA A 302 24.03 -11.05 0.60
C ALA A 302 23.01 -11.03 1.76
N VAL A 303 21.78 -10.59 1.50
CA VAL A 303 20.69 -10.55 2.50
C VAL A 303 20.07 -11.93 2.71
N ASN A 304 19.84 -12.70 1.65
CA ASN A 304 19.29 -14.07 1.75
C ASN A 304 20.17 -15.01 2.57
N ALA A 305 21.50 -14.83 2.53
CA ALA A 305 22.43 -15.58 3.37
C ALA A 305 22.21 -15.37 4.88
N ARG A 306 21.56 -14.26 5.29
CA ARG A 306 21.23 -13.94 6.68
C ARG A 306 19.77 -14.23 7.06
N THR A 307 18.86 -14.34 6.10
CA THR A 307 17.40 -14.45 6.35
C THR A 307 16.84 -15.87 6.25
N LEU A 308 17.57 -16.86 6.76
CA LEU A 308 17.02 -18.21 7.00
C LEU A 308 15.90 -18.22 8.07
N ASP A 309 15.67 -17.10 8.76
CA ASP A 309 14.74 -16.97 9.88
C ASP A 309 13.31 -16.51 9.48
N THR A 310 12.84 -16.92 8.29
CA THR A 310 11.43 -16.72 7.85
C THR A 310 10.42 -17.54 8.67
N ALA A 311 10.90 -18.36 9.61
CA ALA A 311 10.12 -19.20 10.52
C ALA A 311 9.27 -18.42 11.55
N SER A 312 9.47 -17.10 11.66
CA SER A 312 8.72 -16.24 12.58
C SER A 312 7.58 -15.43 11.93
N VAL A 313 7.59 -15.27 10.60
CA VAL A 313 6.62 -14.42 9.91
C VAL A 313 5.32 -15.17 9.69
N ILE A 314 4.27 -14.80 10.41
CA ILE A 314 2.94 -15.38 10.24
C ILE A 314 2.11 -14.45 9.34
N ARG A 315 1.58 -14.98 8.25
CA ARG A 315 0.77 -14.24 7.27
C ARG A 315 -0.73 -14.53 7.46
N PRO A 316 -1.64 -13.63 7.04
CA PRO A 316 -3.08 -13.88 7.12
C PRO A 316 -3.50 -15.14 6.35
N PRO A 317 -4.63 -15.76 6.74
CA PRO A 317 -5.14 -16.95 6.05
C PRO A 317 -5.45 -16.62 4.58
N GLY A 318 -5.11 -17.56 3.68
CA GLY A 318 -5.27 -17.38 2.24
C GLY A 318 -4.07 -16.72 1.56
N SER A 319 -3.03 -16.36 2.31
CA SER A 319 -1.77 -15.88 1.73
C SER A 319 -1.10 -16.97 0.89
N ILE A 320 -0.67 -16.59 -0.31
CA ILE A 320 0.09 -17.46 -1.21
C ILE A 320 1.52 -17.71 -0.67
N PRO A 321 2.30 -18.63 -1.26
CA PRO A 321 3.70 -18.86 -0.85
C PRO A 321 4.51 -17.57 -0.76
N GLU A 322 5.40 -17.45 0.22
CA GLU A 322 6.03 -16.17 0.60
C GLU A 322 6.69 -15.43 -0.58
N GLY A 323 7.42 -16.14 -1.44
CA GLY A 323 8.05 -15.55 -2.61
C GLY A 323 7.02 -14.92 -3.57
N ASP A 324 5.91 -15.61 -3.82
CA ASP A 324 4.84 -15.09 -4.67
C ASP A 324 4.05 -13.98 -3.97
N PHE A 325 3.88 -14.08 -2.66
CA PHE A 325 3.23 -13.07 -1.85
C PHE A 325 3.97 -11.73 -1.95
N LEU A 326 5.29 -11.74 -1.79
CA LEU A 326 6.14 -10.55 -1.93
C LEU A 326 6.17 -10.01 -3.37
N ARG A 327 5.93 -10.87 -4.37
CA ARG A 327 5.80 -10.49 -5.79
C ARG A 327 4.46 -9.87 -6.14
N ARG A 328 3.42 -10.02 -5.32
CA ARG A 328 2.06 -9.52 -5.57
C ARG A 328 1.58 -8.46 -4.57
N CYS A 329 2.12 -8.40 -3.35
CA CYS A 329 1.67 -7.48 -2.33
C CYS A 329 2.12 -6.04 -2.62
N ILE A 330 1.17 -5.15 -2.92
CA ILE A 330 1.45 -3.72 -3.15
C ILE A 330 1.50 -2.87 -1.87
N LYS A 331 1.46 -3.49 -0.68
CA LYS A 331 1.65 -2.77 0.60
C LYS A 331 0.66 -1.60 0.78
N CYS A 332 -0.57 -1.75 0.29
CA CYS A 332 -1.62 -0.73 0.35
C CYS A 332 -2.22 -0.57 1.76
N GLY A 333 -2.22 -1.65 2.55
CA GLY A 333 -2.70 -1.66 3.93
C GLY A 333 -4.19 -1.95 4.13
N GLU A 334 -4.97 -2.22 3.09
CA GLU A 334 -6.41 -2.49 3.24
C GLU A 334 -6.71 -3.71 4.11
N CYS A 335 -5.91 -4.78 4.00
CA CYS A 335 -6.05 -5.96 4.87
C CYS A 335 -5.81 -5.63 6.35
N MET A 336 -4.95 -4.66 6.66
CA MET A 336 -4.68 -4.22 8.03
C MET A 336 -5.83 -3.35 8.56
N ARG A 337 -6.39 -2.49 7.70
CA ARG A 337 -7.54 -1.65 8.01
C ARG A 337 -8.77 -2.47 8.40
N VAL A 338 -9.07 -3.50 7.61
CA VAL A 338 -10.28 -4.31 7.77
C VAL A 338 -10.19 -5.30 8.94
N CYS A 339 -9.03 -5.38 9.61
CA CYS A 339 -8.79 -6.35 10.67
C CYS A 339 -9.47 -5.92 11.98
N PRO A 340 -10.52 -6.64 12.46
CA PRO A 340 -11.27 -6.22 13.65
C PRO A 340 -10.46 -6.30 14.94
N THR A 341 -9.48 -7.20 14.99
CA THR A 341 -8.64 -7.45 16.18
C THR A 341 -7.32 -6.69 16.14
N ASN A 342 -7.04 -5.95 15.05
CA ASN A 342 -5.78 -5.25 14.82
C ASN A 342 -4.53 -6.18 14.90
N VAL A 343 -4.69 -7.49 14.70
CA VAL A 343 -3.56 -8.44 14.70
C VAL A 343 -2.61 -8.23 13.53
N LEU A 344 -3.14 -7.74 12.40
CA LEU A 344 -2.37 -7.47 11.20
C LEU A 344 -1.66 -6.13 11.33
N GLN A 345 -0.33 -6.18 11.30
CA GLN A 345 0.56 -5.06 11.51
C GLN A 345 1.52 -4.93 10.32
N PRO A 346 2.00 -3.71 10.01
CA PRO A 346 3.00 -3.52 8.98
C PRO A 346 4.34 -4.07 9.48
N ALA A 347 4.92 -5.02 8.74
CA ALA A 347 6.26 -5.50 9.01
C ALA A 347 7.28 -4.37 8.82
N LEU A 348 8.28 -4.32 9.69
CA LEU A 348 9.46 -3.46 9.55
C LEU A 348 10.58 -4.28 8.92
N PHE A 349 11.11 -5.25 9.67
CA PHE A 349 12.25 -6.09 9.25
C PHE A 349 11.97 -7.59 9.42
N GLU A 350 10.84 -7.97 10.00
CA GLU A 350 10.44 -9.36 10.27
C GLU A 350 10.40 -10.19 8.98
N ALA A 351 9.89 -9.61 7.90
CA ALA A 351 9.81 -10.25 6.58
C ALA A 351 10.96 -9.85 5.63
N GLY A 352 12.10 -9.42 6.19
CA GLY A 352 13.22 -8.88 5.43
C GLY A 352 12.90 -7.55 4.72
N LEU A 353 13.87 -7.04 3.94
CA LEU A 353 13.73 -5.75 3.25
C LEU A 353 12.62 -5.75 2.21
N GLU A 354 12.41 -6.87 1.51
CA GLU A 354 11.35 -6.98 0.50
C GLU A 354 9.96 -6.89 1.14
N GLY A 355 9.82 -7.41 2.36
CA GLY A 355 8.60 -7.43 3.16
C GLY A 355 8.30 -6.14 3.94
N LEU A 356 9.08 -5.08 3.80
CA LEU A 356 8.80 -3.80 4.49
C LEU A 356 7.37 -3.32 4.21
N TRP A 357 6.63 -3.02 5.27
CA TRP A 357 5.21 -2.64 5.33
C TRP A 357 4.21 -3.64 4.74
N SER A 358 4.62 -4.89 4.56
CA SER A 358 3.69 -6.00 4.26
C SER A 358 2.99 -6.46 5.55
N PRO A 359 1.78 -7.04 5.48
CA PRO A 359 1.01 -7.42 6.66
C PRO A 359 1.56 -8.67 7.35
N VAL A 360 1.88 -8.58 8.64
CA VAL A 360 2.30 -9.70 9.50
C VAL A 360 1.38 -9.80 10.72
N LEU A 361 1.13 -11.01 11.22
CA LEU A 361 0.38 -11.20 12.45
C LEU A 361 1.29 -10.98 13.65
N ILE A 362 0.90 -10.07 14.54
CA ILE A 362 1.55 -9.86 15.84
C ILE A 362 0.56 -10.23 16.95
N ASN A 363 0.67 -11.47 17.43
CA ASN A 363 -0.26 -12.06 18.39
C ASN A 363 -0.21 -11.42 19.80
N LYS A 364 0.79 -10.58 20.07
CA LYS A 364 0.83 -9.74 21.28
C LYS A 364 -0.22 -8.60 21.24
N ILE A 365 -0.58 -8.11 20.06
CA ILE A 365 -1.53 -6.99 19.88
C ILE A 365 -2.96 -7.49 19.80
N GLY A 366 -3.19 -8.51 18.97
CA GLY A 366 -4.49 -9.13 18.74
C GLY A 366 -4.36 -10.60 18.33
N TYR A 367 -5.40 -11.16 17.71
CA TYR A 367 -5.42 -12.54 17.22
C TYR A 367 -6.23 -12.65 15.92
N CYS A 368 -6.04 -13.71 15.15
CA CYS A 368 -6.89 -13.93 13.97
C CYS A 368 -8.27 -14.44 14.41
N GLU A 369 -9.29 -13.58 14.32
CA GLU A 369 -10.68 -13.94 14.68
C GLU A 369 -11.15 -15.16 13.89
N HIS A 370 -11.83 -16.15 14.50
CA HIS A 370 -12.02 -17.49 13.92
C HIS A 370 -12.87 -17.51 12.64
N ASN A 371 -13.95 -16.72 12.59
CA ASN A 371 -14.89 -16.71 11.47
C ASN A 371 -14.69 -15.55 10.47
N CYS A 372 -13.65 -14.72 10.65
CA CYS A 372 -13.41 -13.55 9.80
C CYS A 372 -12.65 -13.89 8.50
N VAL A 373 -13.16 -13.49 7.33
CA VAL A 373 -12.51 -13.70 6.01
C VAL A 373 -12.14 -12.40 5.27
N LEU A 374 -12.33 -11.25 5.92
CA LEU A 374 -12.33 -9.94 5.27
C LEU A 374 -11.02 -9.58 4.56
N CYS A 375 -9.86 -9.97 5.10
CA CYS A 375 -8.55 -9.63 4.54
C CYS A 375 -8.33 -10.13 3.10
N GLY A 376 -8.91 -11.27 2.72
CA GLY A 376 -8.84 -11.81 1.36
C GLY A 376 -9.79 -11.14 0.38
N HIS A 377 -10.90 -10.56 0.87
CA HIS A 377 -11.87 -9.84 0.04
C HIS A 377 -11.42 -8.43 -0.35
N VAL A 378 -10.58 -7.79 0.48
CA VAL A 378 -10.07 -6.43 0.21
C VAL A 378 -8.74 -6.42 -0.53
N CYS A 379 -8.17 -7.59 -0.87
CA CYS A 379 -6.85 -7.68 -1.51
C CYS A 379 -6.96 -7.45 -3.04
N PRO A 380 -6.49 -6.32 -3.60
CA PRO A 380 -6.64 -6.02 -5.04
C PRO A 380 -5.79 -6.91 -5.94
N THR A 381 -4.74 -7.54 -5.40
CA THR A 381 -3.74 -8.28 -6.19
C THR A 381 -3.83 -9.80 -6.04
N GLY A 382 -4.73 -10.29 -5.20
CA GLY A 382 -4.80 -11.72 -4.88
C GLY A 382 -3.54 -12.25 -4.20
N ALA A 383 -2.74 -11.38 -3.54
CA ALA A 383 -1.67 -11.81 -2.65
C ALA A 383 -2.23 -12.60 -1.44
N ILE A 384 -3.43 -12.20 -0.98
CA ILE A 384 -4.27 -12.94 -0.06
C ILE A 384 -5.51 -13.36 -0.85
N MET A 385 -5.68 -14.67 -1.06
CA MET A 385 -6.83 -15.19 -1.77
C MET A 385 -8.10 -15.08 -0.91
N PRO A 386 -9.27 -14.75 -1.48
CA PRO A 386 -10.52 -14.80 -0.76
C PRO A 386 -10.82 -16.25 -0.35
N LEU A 387 -11.22 -16.44 0.91
CA LEU A 387 -11.59 -17.74 1.47
C LEU A 387 -13.03 -17.70 1.96
N THR A 388 -13.74 -18.82 1.84
CA THR A 388 -14.98 -19.04 2.58
C THR A 388 -14.66 -19.31 4.06
N VAL A 389 -15.63 -19.06 4.94
CA VAL A 389 -15.47 -19.29 6.39
C VAL A 389 -15.09 -20.74 6.67
N GLU A 390 -15.73 -21.69 6.00
CA GLU A 390 -15.45 -23.13 6.11
C GLU A 390 -14.00 -23.49 5.75
N LYS A 391 -13.49 -22.95 4.63
CA LYS A 391 -12.12 -23.20 4.20
C LYS A 391 -11.13 -22.54 5.15
N LYS A 392 -11.47 -21.34 5.63
CA LYS A 392 -10.62 -20.56 6.51
C LYS A 392 -10.43 -21.21 7.88
N ILE A 393 -11.47 -21.80 8.47
CA ILE A 393 -11.36 -22.57 9.72
C ILE A 393 -10.42 -23.77 9.59
N LYS A 394 -10.27 -24.34 8.39
CA LYS A 394 -9.35 -25.45 8.12
C LYS A 394 -7.95 -24.99 7.68
N THR A 395 -7.77 -23.69 7.42
CA THR A 395 -6.51 -23.15 6.88
C THR A 395 -5.54 -22.87 8.01
N LYS A 396 -4.48 -23.67 8.10
CA LYS A 396 -3.42 -23.49 9.10
C LYS A 396 -2.45 -22.38 8.69
N ILE A 397 -2.30 -21.36 9.54
CA ILE A 397 -1.37 -20.24 9.32
C ILE A 397 -0.14 -20.31 10.23
N GLY A 398 -0.14 -21.21 11.21
CA GLY A 398 0.97 -21.46 12.12
C GLY A 398 0.62 -22.52 13.16
N THR A 399 1.52 -22.75 14.11
CA THR A 399 1.34 -23.71 15.21
C THR A 399 1.70 -23.06 16.54
N ALA A 400 0.94 -23.39 17.60
CA ALA A 400 1.20 -22.93 18.95
C ALA A 400 2.21 -23.84 19.68
N PHE A 401 3.02 -23.26 20.57
CA PHE A 401 3.96 -23.95 21.45
C PHE A 401 3.97 -23.31 22.84
N TYR A 402 4.38 -24.08 23.85
CA TYR A 402 4.54 -23.59 25.22
C TYR A 402 6.00 -23.45 25.62
N ASN A 403 6.34 -22.32 26.23
CA ASN A 403 7.52 -22.19 27.07
C ASN A 403 7.18 -22.69 28.48
N ARG A 404 7.60 -23.92 28.79
CA ARG A 404 7.32 -24.57 30.08
C ARG A 404 7.91 -23.82 31.28
N GLY A 405 9.00 -23.06 31.10
CA GLY A 405 9.60 -22.24 32.16
C GLY A 405 8.79 -20.99 32.52
N ARG A 406 7.76 -20.65 31.74
CA ARG A 406 6.92 -19.45 31.95
C ARG A 406 5.44 -19.78 32.14
N CYS A 407 5.01 -20.94 31.66
CA CYS A 407 3.63 -21.39 31.80
C CYS A 407 3.31 -21.65 33.27
N LEU A 408 2.32 -20.96 33.82
CA LEU A 408 1.99 -21.00 35.26
C LEU A 408 1.80 -22.43 35.82
N PRO A 409 1.08 -23.34 35.12
CA PRO A 409 0.97 -24.73 35.58
C PRO A 409 2.24 -25.57 35.45
N TRP A 410 3.19 -25.16 34.60
CA TRP A 410 4.46 -25.88 34.43
C TRP A 410 5.56 -25.37 35.35
N ALA A 411 5.68 -24.04 35.50
CA ALA A 411 6.78 -23.39 36.20
C ALA A 411 6.50 -23.11 37.67
N MET A 412 5.26 -22.76 38.02
CA MET A 412 4.90 -22.23 39.35
C MET A 412 3.85 -23.09 40.08
N ASN A 413 3.41 -24.19 39.48
CA ASN A 413 2.32 -25.04 39.99
C ASN A 413 1.00 -24.27 40.26
N ILE A 414 0.78 -23.17 39.53
CA ILE A 414 -0.43 -22.35 39.62
C ILE A 414 -1.44 -22.82 38.56
N GLU A 415 -2.70 -23.02 38.96
CA GLU A 415 -3.77 -23.41 38.05
C GLU A 415 -4.09 -22.30 37.05
N CYS A 416 -4.16 -22.64 35.77
CA CYS A 416 -4.52 -21.71 34.71
C CYS A 416 -5.09 -22.48 33.52
N ILE A 417 -6.35 -22.17 33.16
CA ILE A 417 -7.09 -22.84 32.08
C ILE A 417 -7.37 -21.95 30.87
N VAL A 418 -6.95 -20.68 30.93
CA VAL A 418 -7.33 -19.62 29.98
C VAL A 418 -7.11 -20.03 28.51
N CYS A 419 -5.98 -20.67 28.20
CA CYS A 419 -5.63 -21.04 26.83
C CYS A 419 -6.58 -22.07 26.20
N GLU A 420 -7.13 -23.00 26.97
CA GLU A 420 -8.14 -23.96 26.52
C GLU A 420 -9.51 -23.28 26.39
N GLU A 421 -9.89 -22.43 27.35
CA GLU A 421 -11.18 -21.73 27.34
C GLU A 421 -11.35 -20.87 26.08
N VAL A 422 -10.30 -20.14 25.70
CA VAL A 422 -10.33 -19.25 24.54
C VAL A 422 -10.06 -19.95 23.20
N CYS A 423 -9.73 -21.25 23.20
CA CYS A 423 -9.44 -21.98 21.96
C CYS A 423 -10.74 -22.16 21.14
N PRO A 424 -10.82 -21.59 19.93
CA PRO A 424 -12.09 -21.56 19.17
C PRO A 424 -12.31 -22.79 18.31
N THR A 425 -11.33 -23.70 18.21
CA THR A 425 -11.45 -24.88 17.35
C THR A 425 -12.35 -25.93 18.01
N SER A 426 -13.05 -26.71 17.18
CA SER A 426 -13.85 -27.85 17.62
C SER A 426 -13.46 -29.09 16.79
N PRO A 427 -12.81 -30.11 17.37
CA PRO A 427 -12.30 -30.20 18.75
C PRO A 427 -11.28 -29.11 19.13
N LYS A 428 -11.15 -28.84 20.44
CA LYS A 428 -10.17 -27.88 20.95
C LYS A 428 -8.75 -28.37 20.68
N ALA A 429 -7.92 -27.49 20.14
CA ALA A 429 -6.51 -27.79 19.88
C ALA A 429 -5.65 -27.80 21.16
N ILE A 430 -6.18 -27.32 22.28
CA ILE A 430 -5.50 -27.30 23.57
C ILE A 430 -6.32 -28.17 24.52
N TRP A 431 -5.64 -29.06 25.24
CA TRP A 431 -6.23 -29.97 26.22
C TRP A 431 -5.34 -30.07 27.45
N PHE A 432 -5.90 -30.52 28.57
CA PHE A 432 -5.19 -30.65 29.85
C PHE A 432 -4.93 -32.09 30.24
N GLN A 433 -3.73 -32.35 30.78
CA GLN A 433 -3.42 -33.57 31.50
C GLN A 433 -3.39 -33.29 33.00
N ASN A 434 -4.09 -34.10 33.80
CA ASN A 434 -4.00 -34.04 35.25
C ASN A 434 -2.66 -34.65 35.69
N THR A 435 -1.92 -33.92 36.53
CA THR A 435 -0.65 -34.37 37.12
C THR A 435 -0.69 -34.16 38.61
N GLU A 436 -0.42 -35.20 39.39
CA GLU A 436 -0.24 -35.09 40.84
C GLU A 436 1.16 -34.55 41.15
N LEU A 437 1.22 -33.53 41.99
CA LEU A 437 2.46 -32.90 42.40
C LEU A 437 2.53 -32.84 43.92
N THR A 438 3.67 -33.28 44.46
CA THR A 438 4.02 -33.09 45.86
C THR A 438 4.62 -31.70 46.03
N MET A 439 3.95 -30.86 46.80
CA MET A 439 4.38 -29.49 47.10
C MET A 439 5.48 -29.50 48.18
N ARG A 440 6.16 -28.36 48.35
CA ARG A 440 7.25 -28.22 49.33
C ARG A 440 6.79 -28.43 50.78
N ASP A 441 5.50 -28.22 51.04
CA ASP A 441 4.85 -28.43 52.34
C ASP A 441 4.42 -29.89 52.58
N GLY A 442 4.71 -30.81 51.65
CA GLY A 442 4.32 -32.22 51.72
C GLY A 442 2.88 -32.50 51.27
N SER A 443 2.10 -31.47 50.92
CA SER A 443 0.74 -31.65 50.40
C SER A 443 0.76 -32.14 48.95
N THR A 444 -0.20 -32.98 48.58
CA THR A 444 -0.42 -33.42 47.21
C THR A 444 -1.47 -32.55 46.53
N LYS A 445 -1.12 -31.97 45.38
CA LYS A 445 -2.05 -31.17 44.57
C LYS A 445 -2.18 -31.75 43.17
N ILE A 446 -3.42 -31.95 42.70
CA ILE A 446 -3.70 -32.29 41.30
C ILE A 446 -3.70 -31.01 40.48
N LEU A 447 -2.86 -30.96 39.44
CA LEU A 447 -2.71 -29.79 38.59
C LEU A 447 -2.98 -30.13 37.12
N LYS A 448 -3.72 -29.26 36.44
CA LYS A 448 -3.99 -29.35 35.00
C LYS A 448 -2.85 -28.72 34.20
N ARG A 449 -2.07 -29.54 33.49
CA ARG A 449 -0.98 -29.07 32.62
C ARG A 449 -1.40 -29.04 31.14
N PRO A 450 -1.25 -27.90 30.44
CA PRO A 450 -1.73 -27.77 29.07
C PRO A 450 -0.79 -28.43 28.06
N PHE A 451 -1.39 -29.04 27.04
CA PHE A 451 -0.74 -29.58 25.84
C PHE A 451 -1.47 -29.09 24.59
N ILE A 452 -0.78 -29.13 23.44
CA ILE A 452 -1.32 -28.69 22.15
C ILE A 452 -1.39 -29.88 21.21
N ASP A 453 -2.59 -30.12 20.68
CA ASP A 453 -2.78 -30.95 19.50
C ASP A 453 -2.54 -30.12 18.24
N THR A 454 -1.43 -30.42 17.58
CA THR A 454 -0.99 -29.72 16.38
C THR A 454 -1.85 -30.00 15.15
N LYS A 455 -2.67 -31.07 15.15
CA LYS A 455 -3.59 -31.42 14.05
C LYS A 455 -4.76 -30.46 14.00
N HIS A 456 -5.29 -30.08 15.17
CA HIS A 456 -6.41 -29.15 15.30
C HIS A 456 -5.96 -27.67 15.38
N CYS A 457 -4.71 -27.40 15.76
CA CYS A 457 -4.20 -26.03 15.86
C CYS A 457 -4.06 -25.35 14.50
N ILE A 458 -4.78 -24.24 14.30
CA ILE A 458 -4.73 -23.43 13.07
C ILE A 458 -3.77 -22.23 13.13
N GLY A 459 -3.20 -21.94 14.30
CA GLY A 459 -2.27 -20.82 14.49
C GLY A 459 -2.92 -19.42 14.59
N CYS A 460 -4.19 -19.32 15.01
CA CYS A 460 -4.87 -18.02 15.15
C CYS A 460 -4.25 -17.11 16.24
N GLY A 461 -3.60 -17.72 17.23
CA GLY A 461 -2.86 -17.10 18.32
C GLY A 461 -3.68 -16.30 19.34
N ILE A 462 -4.97 -16.61 19.48
CA ILE A 462 -5.79 -16.11 20.59
C ILE A 462 -5.26 -16.56 21.96
N CYS A 463 -4.73 -17.78 22.06
CA CYS A 463 -4.11 -18.28 23.29
C CYS A 463 -2.88 -17.45 23.71
N GLN A 464 -2.06 -17.00 22.74
CA GLN A 464 -0.92 -16.12 22.99
C GLN A 464 -1.37 -14.74 23.44
N ASN A 465 -2.41 -14.19 22.81
CA ASN A 465 -2.93 -12.87 23.13
C ASN A 465 -3.59 -12.80 24.52
N LYS A 466 -4.28 -13.86 24.92
CA LYS A 466 -5.02 -13.93 26.20
C LYS A 466 -4.21 -14.55 27.34
N CYS A 467 -2.95 -14.89 27.11
CA CYS A 467 -2.09 -15.44 28.16
C CYS A 467 -1.93 -14.43 29.31
N PRO A 468 -2.11 -14.82 30.58
CA PRO A 468 -1.96 -13.92 31.73
C PRO A 468 -0.49 -13.51 32.01
N VAL A 469 0.48 -14.11 31.31
CA VAL A 469 1.90 -13.76 31.41
C VAL A 469 2.22 -12.63 30.43
N HIS A 470 2.30 -11.39 30.93
CA HIS A 470 2.25 -10.18 30.11
C HIS A 470 3.53 -9.79 29.35
N ASP A 471 4.72 -9.98 29.92
CA ASP A 471 6.00 -9.59 29.29
C ASP A 471 6.32 -10.46 28.06
N SER A 472 6.32 -11.77 28.24
CA SER A 472 6.43 -12.77 27.17
C SER A 472 5.45 -13.90 27.45
N PRO A 473 4.35 -14.00 26.67
CA PRO A 473 3.36 -15.04 26.83
C PRO A 473 3.98 -16.43 26.91
N ALA A 474 3.47 -17.24 27.83
CA ALA A 474 3.93 -18.62 27.99
C ALA A 474 3.60 -19.49 26.78
N VAL A 475 2.57 -19.12 26.00
CA VAL A 475 2.24 -19.76 24.73
C VAL A 475 2.56 -18.81 23.59
N TYR A 476 3.21 -19.31 22.54
CA TYR A 476 3.60 -18.52 21.39
C TYR A 476 3.29 -19.26 20.09
N ILE A 477 3.01 -18.50 19.02
CA ILE A 477 2.78 -19.05 17.68
C ILE A 477 4.04 -18.90 16.84
N THR A 478 4.33 -19.90 16.02
CA THR A 478 5.34 -19.84 14.95
C THR A 478 4.70 -20.23 13.62
N SER A 479 5.38 -19.95 12.50
CA SER A 479 4.84 -20.25 11.16
C SER A 479 4.96 -21.73 10.76
N ILE A 480 5.54 -22.58 11.62
CA ILE A 480 5.68 -24.03 11.36
C ILE A 480 4.32 -24.69 11.10
N GLY A 481 4.25 -25.55 10.09
CA GLY A 481 3.04 -26.27 9.73
C GLY A 481 1.99 -25.43 8.99
N GLU A 482 2.34 -24.22 8.56
CA GLU A 482 1.45 -23.37 7.77
C GLU A 482 1.17 -23.94 6.36
N HIS A 483 0.04 -23.54 5.78
CA HIS A 483 -0.38 -23.96 4.44
C HIS A 483 0.48 -23.41 3.29
N ARG A 484 1.17 -22.27 3.49
CA ARG A 484 1.91 -21.57 2.41
C ARG A 484 3.28 -22.18 2.08
N SER A 485 3.86 -22.97 2.99
CA SER A 485 5.22 -23.49 2.86
C SER A 485 5.25 -25.00 2.97
N LYS A 486 5.77 -25.67 1.94
CA LYS A 486 5.99 -27.13 1.96
C LYS A 486 7.21 -27.53 2.79
N THR A 487 8.16 -26.62 2.97
CA THR A 487 9.43 -26.89 3.67
C THR A 487 9.35 -26.59 5.16
N ASN A 488 8.53 -25.61 5.56
CA ASN A 488 8.36 -25.21 6.96
C ASN A 488 7.33 -26.10 7.67
N GLN A 489 7.66 -27.40 7.78
CA GLN A 489 6.80 -28.42 8.37
C GLN A 489 7.52 -29.12 9.53
N MET A 490 6.76 -29.69 10.47
CA MET A 490 7.34 -30.54 11.51
C MET A 490 7.86 -31.83 10.87
N ILE A 491 9.16 -32.12 11.03
CA ILE A 491 9.83 -33.25 10.39
C ILE A 491 9.29 -34.58 10.93
N LEU A 492 9.04 -34.64 12.24
CA LEU A 492 8.46 -35.80 12.92
C LEU A 492 6.99 -35.53 13.21
N LYS A 493 6.12 -36.46 12.81
CA LYS A 493 4.70 -36.44 13.19
C LYS A 493 4.56 -37.14 14.53
N ALA A 494 3.85 -36.52 15.47
CA ALA A 494 3.38 -37.24 16.64
C ALA A 494 2.39 -38.31 16.15
N ASN A 495 2.70 -39.58 16.40
CA ASN A 495 1.82 -40.72 16.12
C ASN A 495 0.57 -40.62 16.99
#